data_AF-A0A9P0PP25-F1
#
_entry.id   AF-A0A9P0PP25-F1
#
_cell.length_a   1.000
_cell.length_b   1.000
_cell.length_c   1.000
_cell.angle_alpha   90.00
_cell.angle_beta   90.00
_cell.angle_gamma   90.00
#
_symmetry.space_group_name_H-M   'P 1'
#
loop_
_entity.id
_entity.type
_entity.pdbx_description
1 polymer ?
#
loop_
_entity_poly.entity_id
_entity_poly.type
_entity_poly.pdbx_seq_one_letter_code
_entity_poly.pdbx_strand_id
1 'polypeptide(L)'
;MEECVRKGLTKSIGLSNFNSRQIERILSVATIKPVVNQVECHPYLNQKKLIEFCRSKNIVVTGYSPLGSPDRPWAKPEDPQLLEDSKLKQLADKYKKTPAQILLRYQIDRGVVTIPKSVTKSRLQQNIDIFNFSLSKEDIAYLDGFDCNGRFCPMKDGLGNPHHPFENDEF
;
A
#
# COMPACT_ATOMS: atom_id res chain seq x y z
N MET A 1 -1.68 18.22 14.82
CA MET A 1 -2.29 17.99 13.48
C MET A 1 -3.64 18.67 13.33
N GLU A 2 -4.62 18.45 14.22
CA GLU A 2 -5.94 19.11 14.12
C GLU A 2 -5.87 20.64 14.07
N GLU A 3 -4.98 21.24 14.87
CA GLU A 3 -4.78 22.70 14.87
C GLU A 3 -4.28 23.22 13.51
N CYS A 4 -3.53 22.42 12.75
CA CYS A 4 -3.14 22.78 11.39
C CYS A 4 -4.35 22.88 10.46
N VAL A 5 -5.40 22.06 10.69
CA VAL A 5 -6.68 22.17 9.96
C VAL A 5 -7.41 23.43 10.39
N ARG A 6 -7.52 23.70 11.70
CA ARG A 6 -8.21 24.89 12.24
C ARG A 6 -7.58 26.20 11.75
N LYS A 7 -6.25 26.23 11.64
CA LYS A 7 -5.48 27.35 11.08
C LYS A 7 -5.48 27.42 9.56
N GLY A 8 -6.11 26.47 8.86
CA GLY A 8 -6.17 26.43 7.39
C GLY A 8 -4.86 26.04 6.69
N LEU A 9 -3.85 25.53 7.42
CA LEU A 9 -2.55 25.11 6.87
C LEU A 9 -2.64 23.81 6.08
N THR A 10 -3.65 23.00 6.35
CA THR A 10 -3.99 21.80 5.57
C THR A 10 -5.50 21.64 5.47
N LYS A 11 -5.97 21.01 4.40
CA LYS A 11 -7.40 20.66 4.23
C LYS A 11 -7.77 19.38 4.97
N SER A 12 -6.82 18.46 5.10
CA SER A 12 -7.03 17.13 5.66
C SER A 12 -5.83 16.67 6.48
N ILE A 13 -6.06 15.74 7.40
CA ILE A 13 -5.01 15.07 8.19
C ILE A 13 -5.19 13.56 8.12
N GLY A 14 -4.09 12.83 8.27
CA GLY A 14 -4.06 11.37 8.16
C GLY A 14 -2.93 10.77 8.97
N LEU A 15 -2.79 9.46 8.81
CA LEU A 15 -1.81 8.60 9.47
C LEU A 15 -0.93 7.92 8.42
N SER A 16 0.21 7.37 8.84
CA SER A 16 1.07 6.56 7.98
C SER A 16 1.81 5.52 8.82
N ASN A 17 1.78 4.27 8.36
CA ASN A 17 2.29 3.07 9.07
C ASN A 17 1.57 2.77 10.39
N PHE A 18 0.32 3.18 10.56
CA PHE A 18 -0.42 2.84 11.78
C PHE A 18 -1.12 1.49 11.63
N ASN A 19 -0.96 0.63 12.64
CA ASN A 19 -1.75 -0.59 12.79
C ASN A 19 -3.13 -0.28 13.40
N SER A 20 -4.03 -1.25 13.39
CA SER A 20 -5.40 -1.18 13.90
C SER A 20 -5.49 -0.62 15.32
N ARG A 21 -4.69 -1.14 16.26
CA ARG A 21 -4.66 -0.65 17.65
C ARG A 21 -4.26 0.82 17.75
N GLN A 22 -3.24 1.23 17.00
CA GLN A 22 -2.80 2.62 16.98
C GLN A 22 -3.85 3.54 16.37
N ILE A 23 -4.55 3.09 15.33
CA ILE A 23 -5.68 3.82 14.75
C ILE A 23 -6.80 3.97 15.79
N GLU A 24 -7.18 2.92 16.50
CA GLU A 24 -8.21 3.00 17.55
C GLU A 24 -7.84 4.00 18.64
N ARG A 25 -6.56 4.00 19.06
CA ARG A 25 -6.04 4.98 20.02
C ARG A 25 -6.17 6.42 19.52
N ILE A 26 -6.01 6.68 18.23
CA ILE A 26 -6.23 8.01 17.66
C ILE A 26 -7.73 8.33 17.60
N LEU A 27 -8.55 7.39 17.15
CA LEU A 27 -9.99 7.57 17.01
C LEU A 27 -10.70 7.82 18.35
N SER A 28 -10.16 7.34 19.46
CA SER A 28 -10.74 7.57 20.80
C SER A 28 -10.56 9.01 21.30
N VAL A 29 -9.65 9.79 20.72
CA VAL A 29 -9.34 11.16 21.15
C VAL A 29 -9.53 12.22 20.05
N ALA A 30 -9.56 11.81 18.78
CA ALA A 30 -9.63 12.74 17.66
C ALA A 30 -11.00 13.44 17.56
N THR A 31 -10.97 14.77 17.45
CA THR A 31 -12.13 15.60 17.09
C THR A 31 -12.23 15.77 15.57
N ILE A 32 -11.09 15.81 14.89
CA ILE A 32 -10.98 15.77 13.43
C ILE A 32 -10.41 14.42 13.05
N LYS A 33 -11.26 13.55 12.53
CA LYS A 33 -10.91 12.18 12.18
C LYS A 33 -9.82 12.14 11.08
N PRO A 34 -8.79 11.28 11.21
CA PRO A 34 -7.86 11.04 10.12
C PRO A 34 -8.61 10.45 8.92
N VAL A 35 -8.36 10.98 7.72
CA VAL A 35 -9.07 10.54 6.50
C VAL A 35 -8.30 9.49 5.71
N VAL A 36 -7.01 9.34 5.97
CA VAL A 36 -6.11 8.41 5.28
C VAL A 36 -5.23 7.67 6.28
N ASN A 37 -4.95 6.40 6.01
CA ASN A 37 -3.78 5.69 6.54
C ASN A 37 -2.92 5.22 5.37
N GLN A 38 -1.70 5.76 5.27
CA GLN A 38 -0.76 5.36 4.21
C GLN A 38 0.13 4.21 4.70
N VAL A 39 0.08 3.05 4.06
CA VAL A 39 0.82 1.85 4.48
C VAL A 39 1.43 1.12 3.29
N GLU A 40 2.43 0.28 3.55
CA GLU A 40 2.99 -0.59 2.53
C GLU A 40 1.91 -1.55 2.04
N CYS A 41 1.67 -1.59 0.73
CA CYS A 41 0.66 -2.49 0.17
C CYS A 41 1.01 -2.92 -1.25
N HIS A 42 1.09 -4.23 -1.45
CA HIS A 42 1.35 -4.92 -2.73
C HIS A 42 1.00 -6.41 -2.55
N PRO A 43 1.00 -7.26 -3.59
CA PRO A 43 0.57 -8.65 -3.46
C PRO A 43 1.29 -9.48 -2.38
N TYR A 44 2.58 -9.24 -2.12
CA TYR A 44 3.32 -9.93 -1.03
C TYR A 44 2.97 -9.44 0.39
N LEU A 45 2.33 -8.28 0.52
CA LEU A 45 1.83 -7.71 1.77
C LEU A 45 0.50 -7.00 1.45
N ASN A 46 -0.56 -7.79 1.31
CA ASN A 46 -1.80 -7.34 0.70
C ASN A 46 -2.61 -6.43 1.64
N GLN A 47 -2.37 -6.46 2.94
CA GLN A 47 -3.05 -5.63 3.96
C GLN A 47 -4.57 -5.83 4.06
N LYS A 48 -5.13 -6.99 3.66
CA LYS A 48 -6.59 -7.21 3.65
C LYS A 48 -7.28 -6.80 4.95
N LYS A 49 -6.80 -7.30 6.09
CA LYS A 49 -7.37 -7.02 7.42
C LYS A 49 -7.35 -5.52 7.74
N LEU A 50 -6.21 -4.86 7.51
CA LEU A 50 -6.06 -3.42 7.79
C LEU A 50 -6.90 -2.55 6.86
N ILE A 51 -7.01 -2.93 5.58
CA ILE A 51 -7.84 -2.23 4.60
C ILE A 51 -9.32 -2.33 4.99
N GLU A 52 -9.81 -3.52 5.33
CA GLU A 52 -11.19 -3.71 5.79
C GLU A 52 -11.48 -2.94 7.07
N PHE A 53 -10.55 -2.96 8.03
CA PHE A 53 -10.66 -2.18 9.25
C PHE A 53 -10.71 -0.67 8.97
N CYS A 54 -9.77 -0.13 8.19
CA CYS A 54 -9.77 1.29 7.81
C CYS A 54 -11.08 1.68 7.10
N ARG A 55 -11.54 0.84 6.17
CA ARG A 55 -12.82 1.04 5.45
C ARG A 55 -14.00 1.09 6.41
N SER A 56 -14.08 0.18 7.39
CA SER A 56 -15.14 0.18 8.41
C SER A 56 -15.16 1.46 9.25
N LYS A 57 -14.02 2.16 9.33
CA LYS A 57 -13.86 3.44 10.00
C LYS A 57 -13.87 4.61 9.01
N ASN A 58 -14.29 4.49 7.74
CA ASN A 58 -14.25 5.58 6.77
C ASN A 58 -12.85 6.24 6.64
N ILE A 59 -11.79 5.44 6.72
CA ILE A 59 -10.40 5.84 6.49
C ILE A 59 -9.96 5.22 5.17
N VAL A 60 -9.50 6.04 4.23
CA VAL A 60 -8.97 5.57 2.94
C VAL A 60 -7.56 5.03 3.14
N VAL A 61 -7.23 3.91 2.51
CA VAL A 61 -5.86 3.40 2.50
C VAL A 61 -5.11 3.92 1.28
N THR A 62 -3.90 4.43 1.50
CA THR A 62 -2.95 4.74 0.44
C THR A 62 -1.80 3.72 0.49
N GLY A 63 -1.69 2.88 -0.53
CA GLY A 63 -0.63 1.88 -0.68
C GLY A 63 0.68 2.51 -1.18
N TYR A 64 1.69 2.58 -0.32
CA TYR A 64 3.07 2.90 -0.71
C TYR A 64 3.85 1.63 -1.10
N SER A 65 4.98 1.83 -1.78
CA SER A 65 5.81 0.76 -2.37
C SER A 65 5.00 -0.24 -3.23
N PRO A 66 4.02 0.20 -4.06
CA PRO A 66 3.14 -0.71 -4.78
C PRO A 66 3.88 -1.58 -5.81
N LEU A 67 5.10 -1.18 -6.18
CA LEU A 67 5.99 -1.89 -7.11
C LEU A 67 7.08 -2.72 -6.39
N GLY A 68 7.00 -2.87 -5.07
CA GLY A 68 7.98 -3.59 -4.26
C GLY A 68 9.28 -2.84 -3.97
N SER A 69 9.32 -1.54 -4.26
CA SER A 69 10.48 -0.65 -4.00
C SER A 69 11.83 -1.26 -4.42
N PRO A 70 12.04 -1.57 -5.71
CA PRO A 70 13.26 -2.23 -6.18
C PRO A 70 14.51 -1.36 -6.03
N ASP A 71 14.35 -0.04 -5.87
CA ASP A 71 15.42 0.95 -5.66
C ASP A 71 15.66 1.27 -4.17
N ARG A 72 15.07 0.51 -3.23
CA ARG A 72 15.32 0.71 -1.80
C ARG A 72 16.80 0.48 -1.46
N PRO A 73 17.43 1.32 -0.62
CA PRO A 73 18.86 1.27 -0.37
C PRO A 73 19.31 0.04 0.43
N TRP A 74 18.38 -0.64 1.10
CA TRP A 74 18.64 -1.89 1.85
C TRP A 74 18.24 -3.16 1.07
N ALA A 75 18.00 -3.06 -0.24
CA ALA A 75 17.71 -4.22 -1.09
C ALA A 75 18.92 -5.17 -1.11
N LYS A 76 18.64 -6.47 -1.01
CA LYS A 76 19.65 -7.52 -1.18
C LYS A 76 19.40 -8.31 -2.48
N PRO A 77 20.44 -8.89 -3.10
CA PRO A 77 20.29 -9.69 -4.31
C PRO A 77 19.29 -10.85 -4.18
N GLU A 78 19.21 -11.44 -2.98
CA GLU A 78 18.30 -12.55 -2.65
C GLU A 78 16.86 -12.12 -2.33
N ASP A 79 16.60 -10.82 -2.20
CA ASP A 79 15.27 -10.34 -1.88
C ASP A 79 14.29 -10.64 -3.04
N PRO A 80 13.03 -10.98 -2.73
CA PRO A 80 12.05 -11.26 -3.76
C PRO A 80 11.80 -10.00 -4.62
N GLN A 81 11.78 -10.19 -5.94
CA GLN A 81 11.57 -9.12 -6.92
C GLN A 81 10.15 -9.20 -7.46
N LEU A 82 9.24 -8.40 -6.88
CA LEU A 82 7.81 -8.45 -7.20
C LEU A 82 7.52 -8.26 -8.70
N LEU A 83 8.23 -7.35 -9.38
CA LEU A 83 8.07 -7.11 -10.82
C LEU A 83 8.54 -8.28 -11.70
N GLU A 84 9.37 -9.17 -11.15
CA GLU A 84 9.94 -10.31 -11.85
C GLU A 84 9.19 -11.63 -11.59
N ASP A 85 8.20 -11.63 -10.68
CA ASP A 85 7.39 -12.80 -10.35
C ASP A 85 6.73 -13.38 -11.61
N SER A 86 7.00 -14.65 -11.89
CA SER A 86 6.51 -15.33 -13.10
C SER A 86 4.99 -15.40 -13.15
N LYS A 87 4.33 -15.56 -11.99
CA LYS A 87 2.86 -15.56 -11.88
C LYS A 87 2.28 -14.19 -12.22
N LEU A 88 2.95 -13.11 -11.79
CA LEU A 88 2.57 -11.74 -12.13
C LEU A 88 2.73 -11.46 -13.63
N LYS A 89 3.84 -11.92 -14.23
CA LYS A 89 4.11 -11.76 -15.67
C LYS A 89 3.06 -12.48 -16.53
N GLN A 90 2.73 -13.73 -16.18
CA GLN A 90 1.67 -14.48 -16.87
C GLN A 90 0.33 -13.75 -16.82
N LEU A 91 -0.01 -13.15 -15.68
CA LEU A 91 -1.21 -12.33 -15.56
C LEU A 91 -1.12 -11.05 -16.40
N ALA A 92 0.05 -10.41 -16.45
CA ALA A 92 0.27 -9.23 -17.27
C ALA A 92 0.05 -9.51 -18.77
N ASP A 93 0.51 -10.68 -19.24
CA ASP A 93 0.31 -11.14 -20.62
C ASP A 93 -1.19 -11.32 -20.95
N LYS A 94 -1.98 -11.90 -20.03
CA LYS A 94 -3.45 -12.05 -20.18
C LYS A 94 -4.13 -10.70 -20.48
N TYR A 95 -3.68 -9.63 -19.83
CA TYR A 95 -4.24 -8.28 -20.01
C TYR A 95 -3.53 -7.45 -21.08
N LYS A 96 -2.45 -7.95 -21.70
CA LYS A 96 -1.57 -7.20 -22.61
C LYS A 96 -1.05 -5.91 -21.95
N LYS A 97 -0.66 -6.01 -20.68
CA LYS A 97 -0.17 -4.92 -19.84
C LYS A 97 1.18 -5.30 -19.23
N THR A 98 1.86 -4.36 -18.59
CA THR A 98 3.10 -4.67 -17.86
C THR A 98 2.83 -5.14 -16.44
N PRO A 99 3.76 -5.88 -15.80
CA PRO A 99 3.66 -6.22 -14.38
C PRO A 99 3.38 -5.01 -13.49
N ALA A 100 4.02 -3.87 -13.75
CA ALA A 100 3.76 -2.63 -13.02
C ALA A 100 2.31 -2.16 -13.15
N GLN A 101 1.73 -2.19 -14.35
CA GLN A 101 0.32 -1.82 -14.56
C GLN A 101 -0.64 -2.76 -13.81
N ILE A 102 -0.35 -4.06 -13.78
CA ILE A 102 -1.14 -5.03 -13.01
C ILE A 102 -1.09 -4.73 -11.51
N LEU A 103 0.10 -4.48 -10.96
CA LEU A 103 0.26 -4.15 -9.54
C LEU A 103 -0.49 -2.88 -9.14
N LEU A 104 -0.48 -1.86 -10.00
CA LEU A 104 -1.18 -0.61 -9.73
C LEU A 104 -2.69 -0.76 -9.88
N ARG A 105 -3.14 -1.47 -10.92
CA ARG A 105 -4.57 -1.75 -11.11
C ARG A 105 -5.14 -2.58 -9.97
N TYR A 106 -4.38 -3.55 -9.47
CA TYR A 106 -4.73 -4.35 -8.29
C TYR A 106 -5.07 -3.48 -7.07
N GLN A 107 -4.30 -2.40 -6.82
CA GLN A 107 -4.63 -1.48 -5.74
C GLN A 107 -5.93 -0.71 -6.00
N ILE A 108 -6.08 -0.17 -7.21
CA ILE A 108 -7.27 0.61 -7.58
C ILE A 108 -8.54 -0.24 -7.48
N ASP A 109 -8.53 -1.47 -7.98
CA ASP A 109 -9.69 -2.37 -7.93
C ASP A 109 -10.07 -2.80 -6.51
N ARG A 110 -9.15 -2.68 -5.54
CA ARG A 110 -9.39 -2.94 -4.11
C ARG A 110 -9.83 -1.69 -3.34
N GLY A 111 -9.96 -0.55 -4.03
CA GLY A 111 -10.28 0.74 -3.42
C GLY A 111 -9.11 1.34 -2.63
N VAL A 112 -7.88 0.99 -2.99
CA VAL A 112 -6.65 1.51 -2.40
C VAL A 112 -6.05 2.56 -3.32
N VAL A 113 -5.79 3.76 -2.79
CA VAL A 113 -5.04 4.80 -3.52
C VAL A 113 -3.59 4.30 -3.68
N THR A 114 -3.01 4.37 -4.87
CA THR A 114 -1.64 3.90 -5.11
C THR A 114 -0.72 5.04 -5.54
N ILE A 115 0.53 5.01 -5.05
CA ILE A 115 1.51 6.09 -5.27
C ILE A 115 2.85 5.54 -5.78
N PRO A 116 2.93 5.05 -7.03
CA PRO A 116 4.19 4.58 -7.61
C PRO A 116 5.18 5.72 -7.82
N LYS A 117 6.44 5.49 -7.43
CA LYS A 117 7.55 6.40 -7.75
C LYS A 117 8.19 6.02 -9.07
N SER A 118 8.47 7.03 -9.91
CA SER A 118 9.40 6.90 -11.03
C SER A 118 9.98 8.26 -11.38
N VAL A 119 11.19 8.26 -11.92
CA VAL A 119 11.82 9.45 -12.55
C VAL A 119 11.98 9.25 -14.06
N THR A 120 11.63 8.07 -14.58
CA THR A 120 11.75 7.72 -15.99
C THR A 120 10.44 8.08 -16.71
N LYS A 121 10.50 9.00 -17.68
CA LYS A 121 9.32 9.52 -18.40
C LYS A 121 8.41 8.43 -18.96
N SER A 122 8.99 7.41 -19.61
CA SER A 122 8.21 6.29 -20.19
C SER A 122 7.48 5.48 -19.11
N ARG A 123 8.11 5.26 -17.95
CA ARG A 123 7.47 4.57 -16.81
C ARG A 123 6.37 5.42 -16.17
N LEU A 124 6.53 6.75 -16.10
CA LEU A 124 5.46 7.64 -15.62
C LEU A 124 4.21 7.54 -16.52
N GLN A 125 4.40 7.56 -17.84
CA GLN A 125 3.30 7.39 -18.80
C GLN A 125 2.67 5.99 -18.69
N GLN A 126 3.48 4.95 -18.55
CA GLN A 126 2.99 3.58 -18.38
C GLN A 126 2.20 3.40 -17.07
N ASN A 127 2.67 3.97 -15.97
CA ASN A 127 2.06 3.82 -14.64
C ASN A 127 0.68 4.49 -14.55
N ILE A 128 0.41 5.53 -15.33
CA ILE A 128 -0.91 6.19 -15.34
C ILE A 128 -1.90 5.51 -16.31
N ASP A 129 -1.41 4.72 -17.27
CA ASP A 129 -2.23 3.97 -18.24
C ASP A 129 -2.85 2.69 -17.63
N ILE A 130 -3.59 2.88 -16.54
CA ILE A 130 -4.22 1.82 -15.72
C ILE A 130 -5.74 1.97 -15.57
N PHE A 131 -6.32 2.99 -16.19
CA PHE A 131 -7.76 3.28 -16.11
C PHE A 131 -8.56 2.80 -17.32
N ASN A 132 -7.88 2.23 -18.32
CA ASN A 132 -8.51 1.65 -19.52
C ASN A 132 -8.74 0.13 -19.42
N PHE A 133 -8.53 -0.47 -18.26
CA PHE A 133 -8.85 -1.87 -17.97
C PHE A 133 -9.18 -2.06 -16.48
N SER A 134 -9.73 -3.22 -16.13
CA SER A 134 -10.00 -3.65 -14.75
C SER A 134 -9.66 -5.12 -14.60
N LEU A 135 -9.20 -5.53 -13.41
CA LEU A 135 -8.98 -6.93 -13.10
C LEU A 135 -10.30 -7.62 -12.76
N SER A 136 -10.45 -8.87 -13.18
CA SER A 136 -11.55 -9.73 -12.76
C SER A 136 -11.47 -10.05 -11.26
N LYS A 137 -12.58 -10.45 -10.64
CA LYS A 137 -12.60 -10.86 -9.22
C LYS A 137 -11.67 -12.05 -8.99
N GLU A 138 -11.62 -12.95 -9.97
CA GLU A 138 -10.77 -14.14 -9.97
C GLU A 138 -9.29 -13.76 -9.99
N ASP A 139 -8.91 -12.78 -10.80
CA ASP A 139 -7.52 -12.31 -10.87
C ASP A 139 -7.11 -11.51 -9.62
N ILE A 140 -8.03 -10.76 -9.01
CA ILE A 140 -7.79 -10.14 -7.70
C ILE A 140 -7.55 -11.22 -6.65
N ALA A 141 -8.39 -12.26 -6.59
CA ALA A 141 -8.22 -13.38 -5.67
C ALA A 141 -6.92 -14.16 -5.93
N TYR A 142 -6.51 -14.28 -7.19
CA TYR A 142 -5.22 -14.87 -7.57
C TYR A 142 -4.04 -14.08 -7.01
N LEU A 143 -4.04 -12.75 -7.19
CA LEU A 143 -3.01 -11.85 -6.66
C LEU A 143 -3.02 -11.80 -5.13
N ASP A 144 -4.19 -11.87 -4.50
CA ASP A 144 -4.32 -11.97 -3.06
C ASP A 144 -3.60 -13.20 -2.47
N GLY A 145 -3.54 -14.29 -3.24
CA GLY A 145 -2.83 -15.52 -2.86
C GLY A 145 -1.30 -15.41 -2.91
N PHE A 146 -0.75 -14.25 -3.31
CA PHE A 146 0.70 -14.03 -3.28
C PHE A 146 1.18 -13.57 -1.90
N ASP A 147 0.26 -13.25 -1.00
CA ASP A 147 0.58 -12.72 0.31
C ASP A 147 1.44 -13.69 1.11
N CYS A 148 2.54 -13.15 1.63
CA CYS A 148 3.50 -13.89 2.44
C CYS A 148 3.95 -13.07 3.66
N ASN A 149 3.18 -12.03 4.02
CA ASN A 149 3.56 -10.99 4.97
C ASN A 149 4.95 -10.36 4.68
N GLY A 150 5.35 -10.34 3.40
CA GLY A 150 6.66 -9.89 2.96
C GLY A 150 6.76 -8.37 2.93
N ARG A 151 7.43 -7.78 3.90
CA ARG A 151 7.57 -6.32 4.05
C ARG A 151 8.91 -5.81 3.52
N PHE A 152 8.90 -4.95 2.51
CA PHE A 152 10.08 -4.26 1.99
C PHE A 152 10.47 -3.02 2.81
N CYS A 153 9.56 -2.43 3.59
CA CYS A 153 9.85 -1.33 4.51
C CYS A 153 9.66 -1.75 5.99
N PRO A 154 10.56 -2.60 6.55
CA PRO A 154 10.40 -3.17 7.89
C PRO A 154 10.64 -2.19 9.06
N MET A 155 11.18 -0.99 8.80
CA MET A 155 11.52 0.00 9.85
C MET A 155 12.34 -0.62 10.99
N LYS A 156 13.39 -1.38 10.65
CA LYS A 156 14.21 -2.13 11.62
C LYS A 156 14.87 -1.25 12.67
N ASP A 157 15.23 -0.02 12.32
CA ASP A 157 15.87 0.93 13.24
C ASP A 157 14.94 1.34 14.41
N GLY A 158 13.63 1.15 14.27
CA GLY A 158 12.65 1.45 15.30
C GLY A 158 12.29 0.28 16.22
N LEU A 159 12.88 -0.91 16.01
CA LEU A 159 12.52 -2.11 16.78
C LEU A 159 12.76 -1.91 18.29
N GLY A 160 11.86 -2.45 19.10
CA GLY A 160 11.82 -2.26 20.55
C GLY A 160 11.15 -0.96 21.00
N ASN A 161 10.74 -0.09 20.05
CA ASN A 161 9.93 1.06 20.41
C ASN A 161 8.52 0.60 20.86
N PRO A 162 7.96 1.10 21.97
CA PRO A 162 6.62 0.72 22.43
C PRO A 162 5.48 1.01 21.43
N HIS A 163 5.76 1.79 20.39
CA HIS A 163 4.85 2.15 19.31
C HIS A 163 5.37 1.72 17.93
N HIS A 164 6.32 0.78 17.87
CA HIS A 164 6.63 0.15 16.60
C HIS A 164 5.39 -0.57 16.05
N PRO A 165 4.96 -0.29 14.82
CA PRO A 165 3.68 -0.77 14.32
C PRO A 165 3.67 -2.23 13.88
N PHE A 166 4.84 -2.89 13.75
CA PHE A 166 4.97 -4.19 13.08
C PHE A 166 5.53 -5.32 13.96
N GLU A 167 5.66 -5.11 15.26
CA GLU A 167 6.21 -6.12 16.19
C GLU A 167 5.15 -7.08 16.75
N ASN A 168 3.91 -6.63 16.87
CA ASN A 168 2.79 -7.45 17.34
C ASN A 168 1.98 -7.96 16.15
N ASP A 169 1.18 -9.02 16.33
CA ASP A 169 0.18 -9.51 15.34
C ASP A 169 -1.05 -8.57 15.27
N GLU A 170 -0.78 -7.27 15.30
CA GLU A 170 -1.70 -6.18 15.12
C GLU A 170 -1.56 -5.75 13.65
N PHE A 171 -2.57 -6.06 12.84
CA PHE A 171 -2.61 -5.65 11.43
C PHE A 171 -2.89 -4.16 11.30
#